data_AF-A0AAW0TS19-F1
#
_entry.id   AF-A0AAW0TS19-F1
#
_cell.length_a   1.000
_cell.length_b   1.000
_cell.length_c   1.000
_cell.angle_alpha   90.00
_cell.angle_beta   90.00
_cell.angle_gamma   90.00
#
_symmetry.space_group_name_H-M   'P 1'
#
loop_
_entity.id
_entity.type
_entity.pdbx_description
1 polymer ?
#
loop_
_entity_poly.entity_id
_entity_poly.type
_entity_poly.pdbx_seq_one_letter_code
_entity_poly.pdbx_strand_id
1 'polypeptide(L)'
;MKARSIPGDFYLARLRSSTNISSRTLDNMRPALAPSSPAEPHTISGLTRIRAHTPPRSHAARTFLPSPPETAGRKEPTEETEHHHYHHHHHYHHQDYAGAMEAGLEWVARGYGKGNVKLLHVRREGPVHSIKEYEVDTQLTLETDKDYLVGDNSDVVATDSQKNTVYVLAKRHGITSPEAFALLLTDHFLAQYAQVTNVAISVRAYPWQRQVEHTCKVIKKRGGVAEVWTGLEGMRLLKTTQSSFVNFVQDEFRTLPDQEDRIFSTVVSASWRYTDIANIDFGRTWITVLKVIKDNFSGPADSGISSPSVQHTLYNIIKDVLLQLPEVSQMKMTMPNKHYFNIDMSKFENVVGNIHNNEVFLPVDKPSGMISGTLGRKDLTRAKL
;
A
#
# COMPACT_ATOMS: atom_id res chain seq x y z
N MET A 1 -8.60 6.86 41.78
CA MET A 1 -9.47 6.04 40.90
C MET A 1 -8.65 5.62 39.69
N LYS A 2 -8.52 4.31 39.44
CA LYS A 2 -7.65 3.72 38.41
C LYS A 2 -8.26 3.91 37.01
N ALA A 3 -7.52 4.52 36.09
CA ALA A 3 -7.78 4.43 34.66
C ALA A 3 -7.19 3.11 34.13
N ARG A 4 -8.02 2.29 33.48
CA ARG A 4 -7.60 1.04 32.84
C ARG A 4 -6.95 1.37 31.49
N SER A 5 -5.70 0.95 31.32
CA SER A 5 -5.00 0.94 30.02
C SER A 5 -5.47 -0.24 29.18
N ILE A 6 -5.85 0.01 27.93
CA ILE A 6 -6.05 -1.01 26.90
C ILE A 6 -4.67 -1.35 26.31
N PRO A 7 -4.27 -2.62 26.18
CA PRO A 7 -2.98 -2.96 25.57
C PRO A 7 -3.10 -2.89 24.04
N GLY A 8 -2.31 -2.01 23.42
CA GLY A 8 -2.06 -2.00 21.98
C GLY A 8 -0.83 -2.86 21.69
N ASP A 9 -1.05 -4.01 21.03
CA ASP A 9 0.02 -4.89 20.55
C ASP A 9 0.71 -4.27 19.33
N PHE A 10 1.81 -3.54 19.56
CA PHE A 10 2.76 -3.16 18.53
C PHE A 10 3.88 -4.22 18.46
N TYR A 11 3.78 -5.17 17.53
CA TYR A 11 4.84 -6.16 17.32
C TYR A 11 5.90 -5.68 16.31
N LEU A 12 7.13 -5.58 16.81
CA LEU A 12 8.36 -5.21 16.12
C LEU A 12 8.80 -6.31 15.13
N ALA A 13 9.20 -5.92 13.91
CA ALA A 13 9.85 -6.83 12.97
C ALA A 13 11.29 -7.15 13.44
N ARG A 14 11.56 -8.42 13.81
CA ARG A 14 12.91 -8.96 14.02
C ARG A 14 13.28 -9.85 12.83
N LEU A 15 14.26 -9.42 12.03
CA LEU A 15 14.92 -10.28 11.04
C LEU A 15 15.98 -11.12 11.75
N ARG A 16 15.90 -12.46 11.67
CA ARG A 16 16.97 -13.38 12.08
C ARG A 16 17.67 -13.89 10.82
N SER A 17 19.00 -13.76 10.75
CA SER A 17 19.83 -14.49 9.78
C SER A 17 20.22 -15.85 10.38
N SER A 18 20.04 -16.91 9.60
CA SER A 18 20.51 -18.26 9.90
C SER A 18 21.92 -18.45 9.35
N THR A 19 22.80 -19.07 10.14
CA THR A 19 23.99 -19.76 9.63
C THR A 19 24.08 -21.12 10.29
N ASN A 20 24.11 -22.16 9.44
CA ASN A 20 24.41 -23.53 9.79
C ASN A 20 25.92 -23.69 9.97
N ILE A 21 26.35 -24.40 11.02
CA ILE A 21 27.62 -25.13 11.04
C ILE A 21 27.36 -26.50 11.68
N SER A 22 27.74 -27.55 10.95
CA SER A 22 27.65 -28.95 11.36
C SER A 22 28.86 -29.37 12.20
N SER A 23 28.70 -30.32 13.12
CA SER A 23 29.66 -31.42 13.29
C SER A 23 29.05 -32.61 14.08
N ARG A 24 29.58 -33.79 13.74
CA ARG A 24 29.26 -35.19 14.10
C ARG A 24 29.17 -35.44 15.63
N THR A 25 28.50 -36.49 16.15
CA THR A 25 28.89 -37.92 16.05
C THR A 25 27.79 -38.84 16.64
N LEU A 26 27.65 -40.04 16.07
CA LEU A 26 26.80 -41.17 16.49
C LEU A 26 27.42 -41.97 17.66
N ASP A 27 26.62 -42.45 18.63
CA ASP A 27 26.49 -43.90 18.93
C ASP A 27 25.45 -44.27 20.03
N ASN A 28 24.46 -45.05 19.60
CA ASN A 28 23.87 -46.28 20.17
C ASN A 28 23.47 -46.52 21.67
N MET A 29 22.16 -46.87 21.80
CA MET A 29 21.56 -48.09 22.42
C MET A 29 21.01 -48.11 23.88
N ARG A 30 19.66 -48.06 23.93
CA ARG A 30 18.66 -48.95 24.62
C ARG A 30 18.22 -48.74 26.10
N PRO A 31 16.97 -49.17 26.45
CA PRO A 31 16.12 -48.54 27.48
C PRO A 31 15.72 -49.46 28.67
N ALA A 32 15.17 -48.87 29.74
CA ALA A 32 14.37 -49.56 30.78
C ALA A 32 13.45 -48.60 31.55
N LEU A 33 12.41 -49.16 32.18
CA LEU A 33 11.10 -48.59 32.54
C LEU A 33 10.97 -47.99 33.96
N ALA A 34 10.18 -46.89 34.04
CA ALA A 34 9.11 -46.51 35.02
C ALA A 34 9.42 -46.33 36.55
N PRO A 35 8.47 -45.86 37.39
CA PRO A 35 8.01 -44.46 37.55
C PRO A 35 8.01 -43.95 39.02
N SER A 36 7.93 -42.62 39.26
CA SER A 36 7.16 -41.94 40.35
C SER A 36 7.52 -40.44 40.56
N SER A 37 6.48 -39.62 40.79
CA SER A 37 6.38 -38.14 40.96
C SER A 37 7.03 -37.55 42.24
N PRO A 38 6.79 -36.26 42.64
CA PRO A 38 6.86 -34.95 41.96
C PRO A 38 7.69 -33.90 42.76
N ALA A 39 8.15 -32.79 42.15
CA ALA A 39 8.32 -31.46 42.78
C ALA A 39 8.85 -30.39 41.79
N GLU A 40 8.43 -29.14 42.01
CA GLU A 40 8.56 -27.90 41.21
C GLU A 40 9.99 -27.25 41.17
N PRO A 41 10.17 -25.96 40.80
CA PRO A 41 10.20 -25.39 39.45
C PRO A 41 11.58 -24.77 39.13
N HIS A 42 12.08 -24.93 37.91
CA HIS A 42 13.33 -24.24 37.49
C HIS A 42 13.08 -23.16 36.44
N THR A 43 13.35 -21.94 36.88
CA THR A 43 13.59 -20.72 36.12
C THR A 43 14.68 -20.95 35.07
N ILE A 44 14.41 -20.67 33.80
CA ILE A 44 15.47 -20.57 32.77
C ILE A 44 15.67 -19.11 32.38
N SER A 45 16.73 -18.56 32.96
CA SER A 45 17.52 -17.44 32.45
C SER A 45 18.12 -17.82 31.09
N GLY A 46 17.88 -17.00 30.07
CA GLY A 46 18.45 -17.12 28.73
C GLY A 46 18.84 -15.75 28.18
N LEU A 47 19.79 -15.09 28.84
CA LEU A 47 20.50 -13.92 28.34
C LEU A 47 21.41 -14.31 27.18
N THR A 48 21.17 -13.80 25.97
CA THR A 48 22.20 -13.75 24.92
C THR A 48 22.53 -12.29 24.62
N ARG A 49 23.66 -11.82 25.18
CA ARG A 49 24.30 -10.54 24.85
C ARG A 49 24.90 -10.62 23.45
N ILE A 50 24.65 -9.62 22.61
CA ILE A 50 25.52 -9.31 21.46
C ILE A 50 26.20 -7.98 21.78
N ARG A 51 27.54 -8.01 21.86
CA ARG A 51 28.41 -6.86 22.11
C ARG A 51 28.80 -6.27 20.75
N ALA A 52 28.50 -5.01 20.50
CA ALA A 52 29.06 -4.29 19.35
C ALA A 52 30.51 -3.90 19.69
N HIS A 53 31.48 -4.36 18.91
CA HIS A 53 32.87 -3.94 19.04
C HIS A 53 33.13 -2.68 18.21
N THR A 54 33.57 -1.62 18.88
CA THR A 54 34.21 -0.45 18.26
C THR A 54 35.71 -0.73 18.16
N PRO A 55 36.37 -0.56 16.99
CA PRO A 55 37.82 -0.69 16.91
C PRO A 55 38.50 0.59 17.43
N PRO A 56 39.70 0.48 18.05
CA PRO A 56 40.40 1.63 18.61
C PRO A 56 41.14 2.45 17.55
N ARG A 57 41.31 3.74 17.85
CA ARG A 57 42.17 4.70 17.15
C ARG A 57 43.66 4.31 17.31
N SER A 58 44.43 4.39 16.23
CA SER A 58 45.90 4.48 16.30
C SER A 58 46.41 5.60 15.38
N HIS A 59 47.33 6.42 15.91
CA HIS A 59 48.03 7.48 15.20
C HIS A 59 49.24 6.96 14.40
N ALA A 60 49.46 7.63 13.26
CA ALA A 60 50.70 7.95 12.54
C ALA A 60 51.61 6.83 11.99
N ALA A 61 51.77 6.84 10.65
CA ALA A 61 53.07 6.88 9.97
C ALA A 61 52.91 7.29 8.48
N ARG A 62 53.71 8.27 8.05
CA ARG A 62 53.93 8.67 6.65
C ARG A 62 54.76 7.58 5.95
N THR A 63 54.40 7.23 4.71
CA THR A 63 55.36 6.76 3.69
C THR A 63 54.84 7.09 2.30
N PHE A 64 55.69 7.81 1.55
CA PHE A 64 55.58 8.14 0.14
C PHE A 64 55.65 6.89 -0.75
N LEU A 65 54.94 6.89 -1.88
CA LEU A 65 55.23 6.03 -3.02
C LEU A 65 55.29 6.87 -4.31
N PRO A 66 56.11 6.47 -5.30
CA PRO A 66 56.62 7.36 -6.35
C PRO A 66 55.85 7.27 -7.67
N SER A 67 55.91 8.36 -8.45
CA SER A 67 55.45 8.43 -9.85
C SER A 67 56.43 7.75 -10.81
N PRO A 68 55.98 7.15 -11.92
CA PRO A 68 56.82 6.85 -13.09
C PRO A 68 56.51 7.77 -14.30
N PRO A 69 57.39 7.78 -15.34
CA PRO A 69 57.96 9.02 -15.88
C PRO A 69 57.37 9.51 -17.21
N GLU A 70 57.67 10.77 -17.52
CA GLU A 70 57.57 11.38 -18.84
C GLU A 70 58.66 10.84 -19.80
N THR A 71 58.29 10.58 -21.05
CA THR A 71 59.17 10.72 -22.22
C THR A 71 58.39 11.26 -23.41
N ALA A 72 59.05 12.20 -24.10
CA ALA A 72 58.53 13.09 -25.12
C ALA A 72 58.35 12.46 -26.52
N GLY A 73 57.37 13.00 -27.26
CA GLY A 73 57.56 13.49 -28.63
C GLY A 73 57.09 12.62 -29.79
N ARG A 74 55.94 13.00 -30.40
CA ARG A 74 55.86 13.35 -31.84
C ARG A 74 54.48 13.90 -32.27
N LYS A 75 54.52 15.16 -32.72
CA LYS A 75 53.76 15.86 -33.80
C LYS A 75 52.24 15.70 -33.95
N GLU A 76 51.57 16.85 -33.85
CA GLU A 76 50.19 17.17 -34.29
C GLU A 76 49.93 16.87 -35.79
N PRO A 77 48.64 16.85 -36.18
CA PRO A 77 48.10 18.08 -36.77
C PRO A 77 46.79 18.56 -36.12
N THR A 78 46.69 19.89 -36.09
CA THR A 78 45.59 20.74 -35.65
C THR A 78 44.31 20.53 -36.46
N GLU A 79 43.19 20.27 -35.79
CA GLU A 79 41.85 20.60 -36.26
C GLU A 79 41.17 21.48 -35.21
N GLU A 80 41.00 22.76 -35.57
CA GLU A 80 40.13 23.70 -34.86
C GLU A 80 38.71 23.14 -34.83
N THR A 81 38.21 22.81 -33.65
CA THR A 81 36.77 22.59 -33.44
C THR A 81 36.20 23.80 -32.73
N GLU A 82 35.59 24.68 -33.52
CA GLU A 82 34.76 25.79 -33.05
C GLU A 82 33.66 25.24 -32.13
N HIS A 83 33.66 25.69 -30.87
CA HIS A 83 32.54 25.46 -29.96
C HIS A 83 31.35 26.34 -30.37
N HIS A 84 30.56 25.87 -31.34
CA HIS A 84 29.25 26.44 -31.64
C HIS A 84 28.32 26.28 -30.43
N HIS A 85 28.06 27.40 -29.76
CA HIS A 85 26.93 27.54 -28.85
C HIS A 85 25.64 27.42 -29.67
N TYR A 86 25.02 26.24 -29.64
CA TYR A 86 23.66 26.06 -30.15
C TYR A 86 22.65 26.70 -29.19
N HIS A 87 22.40 27.99 -29.37
CA HIS A 87 21.14 28.59 -28.92
C HIS A 87 20.04 28.25 -29.93
N HIS A 88 19.39 27.11 -29.75
CA HIS A 88 18.11 26.85 -30.42
C HIS A 88 17.03 27.74 -29.77
N HIS A 89 16.88 28.95 -30.30
CA HIS A 89 15.64 29.71 -30.14
C HIS A 89 14.55 29.03 -30.97
N HIS A 90 13.80 28.12 -30.34
CA HIS A 90 12.51 27.71 -30.90
C HIS A 90 11.54 28.89 -30.75
N HIS A 91 11.36 29.66 -31.82
CA HIS A 91 10.24 30.57 -31.95
C HIS A 91 8.97 29.72 -32.11
N TYR A 92 8.33 29.40 -30.99
CA TYR A 92 6.96 28.89 -31.01
C TYR A 92 6.05 30.03 -31.48
N HIS A 93 5.46 29.85 -32.66
CA HIS A 93 4.57 30.85 -33.24
C HIS A 93 3.33 31.01 -32.33
N HIS A 94 3.15 32.22 -31.79
CA HIS A 94 2.00 32.62 -30.97
C HIS A 94 0.61 32.44 -31.65
N GLN A 95 0.55 32.02 -32.91
CA GLN A 95 -0.68 31.95 -33.72
C GLN A 95 -1.52 30.68 -33.48
N ASP A 96 -0.96 29.61 -32.91
CA ASP A 96 -1.70 28.35 -32.70
C ASP A 96 -2.59 28.36 -31.44
N TYR A 97 -2.45 29.38 -30.58
CA TYR A 97 -3.26 29.56 -29.36
C TYR A 97 -4.77 29.62 -29.63
N ALA A 98 -5.14 30.25 -30.75
CA ALA A 98 -6.54 30.55 -31.04
C ALA A 98 -7.25 29.31 -31.63
N GLY A 99 -6.57 28.50 -32.43
CA GLY A 99 -7.21 27.49 -33.27
C GLY A 99 -8.00 26.40 -32.53
N ALA A 100 -7.53 25.92 -31.37
CA ALA A 100 -8.23 24.86 -30.61
C ALA A 100 -9.45 25.40 -29.83
N MET A 101 -9.31 26.57 -29.19
CA MET A 101 -10.40 27.21 -28.46
C MET A 101 -11.43 27.82 -29.42
N GLU A 102 -10.99 28.35 -30.58
CA GLU A 102 -11.84 28.80 -31.68
C GLU A 102 -12.59 27.63 -32.34
N ALA A 103 -12.03 26.41 -32.30
CA ALA A 103 -12.73 25.19 -32.69
C ALA A 103 -13.73 24.67 -31.63
N GLY A 104 -13.96 25.42 -30.55
CA GLY A 104 -14.92 25.08 -29.50
C GLY A 104 -14.47 23.94 -28.57
N LEU A 105 -13.17 23.67 -28.47
CA LEU A 105 -12.63 22.67 -27.56
C LEU A 105 -12.30 23.30 -26.20
N GLU A 106 -12.55 22.58 -25.10
CA GLU A 106 -12.24 23.02 -23.75
C GLU A 106 -11.50 21.95 -22.95
N TRP A 107 -10.74 22.38 -21.93
CA TRP A 107 -10.07 21.47 -21.01
C TRP A 107 -11.07 20.80 -20.06
N VAL A 108 -11.25 19.48 -20.17
CA VAL A 108 -12.00 18.69 -19.16
C VAL A 108 -11.15 18.42 -17.91
N ALA A 109 -9.88 18.06 -18.10
CA ALA A 109 -8.91 17.87 -17.04
C ALA A 109 -7.47 17.95 -17.58
N ARG A 110 -6.55 18.47 -16.76
CA ARG A 110 -5.11 18.49 -17.06
C ARG A 110 -4.28 18.45 -15.79
N GLY A 111 -3.08 17.92 -15.91
CA GLY A 111 -2.11 17.85 -14.81
C GLY A 111 -0.94 16.96 -15.15
N TYR A 112 0.20 17.24 -14.53
CA TYR A 112 1.47 16.56 -14.78
C TYR A 112 2.20 16.31 -13.47
N GLY A 113 3.16 15.40 -13.46
CA GLY A 113 4.03 15.21 -12.30
C GLY A 113 4.91 13.97 -12.39
N LYS A 114 5.21 13.35 -11.25
CA LYS A 114 6.08 12.18 -11.17
C LYS A 114 5.34 11.01 -10.54
N GLY A 115 5.34 9.86 -11.23
CA GLY A 115 4.82 8.61 -10.70
C GLY A 115 5.91 7.72 -10.08
N ASN A 116 5.50 6.85 -9.16
CA ASN A 116 6.26 5.77 -8.55
C ASN A 116 7.57 6.23 -7.86
N VAL A 117 7.55 7.38 -7.17
CA VAL A 117 8.68 7.83 -6.37
C VAL A 117 8.78 6.94 -5.12
N LYS A 118 9.67 5.95 -5.16
CA LYS A 118 9.84 4.97 -4.10
C LYS A 118 10.81 5.47 -3.01
N LEU A 119 10.42 5.35 -1.74
CA LEU A 119 11.25 5.74 -0.60
C LEU A 119 11.11 4.77 0.57
N LEU A 120 12.19 4.62 1.33
CA LEU A 120 12.21 3.91 2.62
C LEU A 120 12.66 4.89 3.72
N HIS A 121 11.76 5.24 4.63
CA HIS A 121 12.08 6.04 5.80
C HIS A 121 12.36 5.12 7.00
N VAL A 122 13.58 5.23 7.57
CA VAL A 122 14.02 4.44 8.73
C VAL A 122 14.23 5.36 9.93
N ARG A 123 13.51 5.09 11.03
CA ARG A 123 13.70 5.75 12.33
C ARG A 123 14.41 4.79 13.28
N ARG A 124 15.55 5.20 13.84
CA ARG A 124 16.38 4.39 14.73
C ARG A 124 16.38 4.99 16.13
N GLU A 125 15.89 4.23 17.11
CA GLU A 125 15.85 4.59 18.53
C GLU A 125 16.63 3.53 19.31
N GLY A 126 17.94 3.76 19.48
CA GLY A 126 18.84 2.76 20.07
C GLY A 126 18.79 1.45 19.27
N PRO A 127 18.55 0.29 19.93
CA PRO A 127 18.45 -1.01 19.24
C PRO A 127 17.10 -1.24 18.53
N VAL A 128 16.12 -0.34 18.69
CA VAL A 128 14.78 -0.47 18.10
C VAL A 128 14.69 0.38 16.84
N HIS A 129 14.45 -0.25 15.71
CA HIS A 129 14.26 0.43 14.43
C HIS A 129 12.82 0.27 13.96
N SER A 130 12.28 1.33 13.35
CA SER A 130 10.99 1.32 12.65
C SER A 130 11.17 1.80 11.21
N ILE A 131 10.37 1.24 10.31
CA ILE A 131 10.47 1.50 8.86
C ILE A 131 9.10 1.82 8.26
N LYS A 132 9.10 2.64 7.22
CA LYS A 132 7.95 2.92 6.35
C LYS A 132 8.46 2.99 4.91
N GLU A 133 7.93 2.16 4.03
CA GLU A 133 8.30 2.18 2.61
C GLU A 133 7.08 2.55 1.78
N TYR A 134 7.19 3.64 1.03
CA TYR A 134 6.11 4.20 0.22
C TYR A 134 6.51 4.30 -1.25
N GLU A 135 5.52 4.22 -2.13
CA GLU A 135 5.56 4.79 -3.47
C GLU A 135 4.63 6.00 -3.53
N VAL A 136 5.13 7.10 -4.08
CA VAL A 136 4.42 8.38 -4.12
C VAL A 136 4.26 8.83 -5.56
N ASP A 137 3.03 9.22 -5.92
CA ASP A 137 2.71 9.91 -7.16
C ASP A 137 2.38 11.38 -6.86
N THR A 138 2.99 12.29 -7.60
CA THR A 138 2.68 13.72 -7.57
C THR A 138 1.97 14.13 -8.86
N GLN A 139 0.95 14.97 -8.74
CA GLN A 139 0.29 15.59 -9.88
C GLN A 139 -0.07 17.05 -9.55
N LEU A 140 0.39 17.97 -10.38
CA LEU A 140 0.15 19.41 -10.28
C LEU A 140 -0.69 19.85 -11.48
N THR A 141 -1.65 20.75 -11.23
CA THR A 141 -2.35 21.53 -12.26
C THR A 141 -1.90 22.98 -12.15
N LEU A 142 -1.55 23.59 -13.29
CA LEU A 142 -1.11 24.99 -13.35
C LEU A 142 -2.27 25.91 -13.74
N GLU A 143 -2.14 27.20 -13.42
CA GLU A 143 -3.07 28.26 -13.83
C GLU A 143 -3.09 28.40 -15.35
N THR A 144 -1.92 28.60 -15.96
CA THR A 144 -1.75 28.74 -17.41
C THR A 144 -1.68 27.40 -18.12
N ASP A 145 -1.92 27.37 -19.42
CA ASP A 145 -1.81 26.21 -20.31
C ASP A 145 -0.78 26.41 -21.44
N LYS A 146 0.09 27.42 -21.32
CA LYS A 146 1.15 27.74 -22.29
C LYS A 146 2.14 26.59 -22.54
N ASP A 147 2.29 25.69 -21.56
CA ASP A 147 3.06 24.46 -21.67
C ASP A 147 2.44 23.49 -22.69
N TYR A 148 1.11 23.38 -22.70
CA TYR A 148 0.38 22.56 -23.67
C TYR A 148 0.21 23.25 -25.03
N LEU A 149 -0.14 24.54 -25.02
CA LEU A 149 -0.55 25.25 -26.24
C LEU A 149 0.64 25.64 -27.13
N VAL A 150 1.76 26.04 -26.52
CA VAL A 150 2.95 26.50 -27.27
C VAL A 150 4.27 25.97 -26.73
N GLY A 151 4.24 25.00 -25.82
CA GLY A 151 5.46 24.40 -25.28
C GLY A 151 6.29 25.32 -24.38
N ASP A 152 5.70 26.41 -23.86
CA ASP A 152 6.41 27.29 -22.92
C ASP A 152 6.42 26.68 -21.50
N ASN A 153 7.59 26.21 -21.09
CA ASN A 153 7.80 25.55 -19.81
C ASN A 153 8.12 26.51 -18.64
N SER A 154 8.06 27.83 -18.82
CA SER A 154 8.48 28.80 -17.80
C SER A 154 7.71 28.72 -16.47
N ASP A 155 6.51 28.15 -16.47
CA ASP A 155 5.70 27.93 -15.25
C ASP A 155 5.81 26.49 -14.70
N VAL A 156 6.48 25.60 -15.43
CA VAL A 156 6.54 24.17 -15.14
C VAL A 156 7.53 23.87 -14.01
N VAL A 157 7.03 23.30 -12.93
CA VAL A 157 7.83 22.70 -11.86
C VAL A 157 8.31 21.33 -12.33
N ALA A 158 9.56 21.28 -12.80
CA ALA A 158 10.17 20.06 -13.34
C ALA A 158 9.85 18.82 -12.50
N THR A 159 9.47 17.72 -13.17
CA THR A 159 9.07 16.48 -12.48
C THR A 159 10.21 15.88 -11.65
N ASP A 160 11.48 16.18 -11.99
CA ASP A 160 12.63 15.85 -11.15
C ASP A 160 12.65 16.64 -9.83
N SER A 161 12.31 17.93 -9.87
CA SER A 161 12.14 18.74 -8.66
C SER A 161 11.03 18.21 -7.78
N GLN A 162 9.90 17.76 -8.35
CA GLN A 162 8.82 17.13 -7.57
C GLN A 162 9.29 15.86 -6.85
N LYS A 163 10.07 14.99 -7.54
CA LYS A 163 10.72 13.82 -6.93
C LYS A 163 11.67 14.22 -5.80
N ASN A 164 12.50 15.23 -6.01
CA ASN A 164 13.44 15.72 -5.00
C ASN A 164 12.69 16.26 -3.76
N THR A 165 11.60 16.99 -3.96
CA THR A 165 10.71 17.47 -2.89
C THR A 165 10.19 16.32 -2.03
N VAL A 166 9.75 15.21 -2.63
CA VAL A 166 9.31 14.01 -1.89
C VAL A 166 10.41 13.53 -0.93
N TYR A 167 11.64 13.35 -1.40
CA TYR A 167 12.74 12.90 -0.56
C TYR A 167 13.12 13.91 0.53
N VAL A 168 13.21 15.20 0.17
CA VAL A 168 13.63 16.26 1.08
C VAL A 168 12.61 16.46 2.20
N LEU A 169 11.32 16.47 1.91
CA LEU A 169 10.28 16.63 2.92
C LEU A 169 10.16 15.39 3.82
N ALA A 170 10.32 14.18 3.26
CA ALA A 170 10.40 12.96 4.07
C ALA A 170 11.56 13.02 5.06
N LYS A 171 12.73 13.52 4.64
CA LYS A 171 13.90 13.68 5.51
C LYS A 171 13.70 14.78 6.56
N ARG A 172 13.13 15.91 6.17
CA ARG A 172 12.99 17.11 7.03
C ARG A 172 11.93 16.94 8.11
N HIS A 173 10.78 16.35 7.76
CA HIS A 173 9.62 16.26 8.65
C HIS A 173 9.38 14.84 9.19
N GLY A 174 10.05 13.84 8.63
CA GLY A 174 9.74 12.44 8.89
C GLY A 174 8.41 12.03 8.25
N ILE A 175 8.00 10.79 8.53
CA ILE A 175 6.78 10.20 8.00
C ILE A 175 5.99 9.52 9.12
N THR A 176 4.75 9.96 9.34
CA THR A 176 3.83 9.41 10.36
C THR A 176 2.81 8.46 9.74
N SER A 177 2.02 8.90 8.78
CA SER A 177 1.10 8.07 7.98
C SER A 177 1.16 8.48 6.49
N PRO A 178 0.63 7.65 5.58
CA PRO A 178 0.50 8.01 4.17
C PRO A 178 -0.27 9.33 3.97
N GLU A 179 -1.36 9.52 4.70
CA GLU A 179 -2.23 10.72 4.63
C GLU A 179 -1.51 11.98 5.10
N ALA A 180 -0.85 11.91 6.27
CA ALA A 180 -0.12 13.05 6.81
C ALA A 180 1.04 13.48 5.89
N PHE A 181 1.72 12.51 5.27
CA PHE A 181 2.80 12.81 4.32
C PHE A 181 2.27 13.37 3.00
N ALA A 182 1.14 12.85 2.50
CA ALA A 182 0.47 13.39 1.33
C ALA A 182 -0.01 14.83 1.56
N LEU A 183 -0.61 15.13 2.71
CA LEU A 183 -1.02 16.48 3.10
C LEU A 183 0.18 17.43 3.16
N LEU A 184 1.30 17.02 3.74
CA LEU A 184 2.54 17.80 3.79
C LEU A 184 3.03 18.17 2.37
N LEU A 185 3.04 17.21 1.45
CA LEU A 185 3.45 17.43 0.06
C LEU A 185 2.49 18.39 -0.65
N THR A 186 1.19 18.15 -0.51
CA THR A 186 0.13 18.99 -1.07
C THR A 186 0.26 20.43 -0.60
N ASP A 187 0.42 20.66 0.69
CA ASP A 187 0.58 22.00 1.27
C ASP A 187 1.86 22.68 0.81
N HIS A 188 2.97 21.93 0.70
CA HIS A 188 4.22 22.48 0.18
C HIS A 188 4.08 22.99 -1.25
N PHE A 189 3.54 22.19 -2.17
CA PHE A 189 3.44 22.61 -3.58
C PHE A 189 2.53 23.83 -3.76
N LEU A 190 1.41 23.89 -3.04
CA LEU A 190 0.50 25.05 -3.08
C LEU A 190 1.14 26.30 -2.45
N ALA A 191 1.90 26.16 -1.37
CA ALA A 191 2.54 27.29 -0.71
C ALA A 191 3.74 27.83 -1.52
N GLN A 192 4.53 26.93 -2.12
CA GLN A 192 5.78 27.29 -2.79
C GLN A 192 5.58 27.90 -4.18
N TYR A 193 4.59 27.42 -4.95
CA TYR A 193 4.43 27.77 -6.35
C TYR A 193 3.09 28.45 -6.58
N ALA A 194 3.07 29.76 -6.73
CA ALA A 194 1.85 30.56 -6.87
C ALA A 194 0.98 30.10 -8.04
N GLN A 195 1.59 29.69 -9.16
CA GLN A 195 0.91 29.25 -10.37
C GLN A 195 0.28 27.85 -10.27
N VAL A 196 0.52 27.09 -9.20
CA VAL A 196 -0.10 25.76 -9.01
C VAL A 196 -1.51 25.95 -8.44
N THR A 197 -2.55 25.50 -9.13
CA THR A 197 -3.96 25.71 -8.74
C THR A 197 -4.57 24.49 -8.06
N ASN A 198 -4.08 23.30 -8.38
CA ASN A 198 -4.54 22.05 -7.78
C ASN A 198 -3.38 21.06 -7.64
N VAL A 199 -3.38 20.31 -6.54
CA VAL A 199 -2.39 19.27 -6.26
C VAL A 199 -3.11 17.99 -5.89
N ALA A 200 -2.72 16.89 -6.53
CA ALA A 200 -3.11 15.55 -6.14
C ALA A 200 -1.85 14.74 -5.78
N ILE A 201 -1.83 14.16 -4.58
CA ILE A 201 -0.77 13.27 -4.11
C ILE A 201 -1.39 11.91 -3.83
N SER A 202 -0.85 10.86 -4.44
CA SER A 202 -1.22 9.47 -4.11
C SER A 202 -0.04 8.80 -3.43
N VAL A 203 -0.32 8.00 -2.39
CA VAL A 203 0.70 7.27 -1.64
C VAL A 203 0.25 5.81 -1.51
N ARG A 204 1.10 4.87 -1.90
CA ARG A 204 0.97 3.44 -1.59
C ARG A 204 2.00 3.06 -0.55
N ALA A 205 1.57 2.52 0.57
CA ALA A 205 2.45 2.01 1.62
C ALA A 205 2.59 0.50 1.56
N TYR A 206 3.84 0.03 1.49
CA TYR A 206 4.15 -1.39 1.39
C TYR A 206 4.02 -2.12 2.73
N PRO A 207 3.35 -3.28 2.74
CA PRO A 207 3.15 -4.07 3.95
C PRO A 207 4.39 -4.94 4.28
N TRP A 208 5.29 -4.44 5.12
CA TRP A 208 6.50 -5.17 5.54
C TRP A 208 6.25 -6.40 6.42
N GLN A 209 5.13 -6.42 7.14
CA GLN A 209 4.56 -7.64 7.70
C GLN A 209 3.47 -8.02 6.72
N ARG A 210 3.41 -9.26 6.20
CA ARG A 210 2.41 -9.74 5.19
C ARG A 210 0.99 -9.28 5.54
N GLN A 211 0.65 -8.06 5.13
CA GLN A 211 -0.53 -7.29 5.49
C GLN A 211 -1.10 -6.68 4.21
N VAL A 212 -2.23 -6.03 4.38
CA VAL A 212 -2.97 -5.31 3.36
C VAL A 212 -2.19 -4.05 2.96
N GLU A 213 -2.18 -3.71 1.67
CA GLU A 213 -1.58 -2.46 1.21
C GLU A 213 -2.42 -1.28 1.70
N HIS A 214 -1.76 -0.25 2.24
CA HIS A 214 -2.40 0.99 2.71
C HIS A 214 -2.19 2.09 1.68
N THR A 215 -3.26 2.52 1.04
CA THR A 215 -3.25 3.57 0.02
C THR A 215 -3.87 4.86 0.56
N CYS A 216 -3.43 5.99 0.02
CA CYS A 216 -4.00 7.30 0.29
C CYS A 216 -4.01 8.13 -0.99
N LYS A 217 -5.03 8.98 -1.14
CA LYS A 217 -5.06 10.06 -2.13
C LYS A 217 -5.51 11.35 -1.47
N VAL A 218 -4.72 12.41 -1.61
CA VAL A 218 -5.06 13.77 -1.16
C VAL A 218 -5.19 14.66 -2.39
N ILE A 219 -6.30 15.37 -2.51
CA ILE A 219 -6.53 16.37 -3.56
C ILE A 219 -6.83 17.70 -2.89
N LYS A 220 -6.12 18.77 -3.25
CA LYS A 220 -6.38 20.11 -2.72
C LYS A 220 -6.24 21.16 -3.82
N LYS A 221 -7.31 21.94 -3.98
CA LYS A 221 -7.28 23.18 -4.78
C LYS A 221 -6.73 24.32 -3.94
N ARG A 222 -6.06 25.29 -4.58
CA ARG A 222 -5.63 26.53 -3.94
C ARG A 222 -6.82 27.22 -3.28
N GLY A 223 -6.67 27.60 -2.01
CA GLY A 223 -7.73 28.21 -1.21
C GLY A 223 -8.86 27.25 -0.78
N GLY A 224 -8.82 25.98 -1.18
CA GLY A 224 -9.82 24.98 -0.84
C GLY A 224 -9.44 24.09 0.35
N VAL A 225 -10.41 23.28 0.79
CA VAL A 225 -10.20 22.22 1.78
C VAL A 225 -9.63 20.97 1.09
N ALA A 226 -8.75 20.26 1.78
CA ALA A 226 -8.18 19.01 1.28
C ALA A 226 -9.25 17.90 1.26
N GLU A 227 -9.39 17.23 0.12
CA GLU A 227 -10.14 16.00 -0.02
C GLU A 227 -9.19 14.83 0.23
N VAL A 228 -9.40 14.09 1.33
CA VAL A 228 -8.52 12.98 1.73
C VAL A 228 -9.27 11.66 1.61
N TRP A 229 -8.65 10.73 0.89
CA TRP A 229 -9.07 9.35 0.75
C TRP A 229 -8.01 8.44 1.37
N THR A 230 -8.46 7.44 2.13
CA THR A 230 -7.65 6.29 2.51
C THR A 230 -8.23 5.07 1.81
N GLY A 231 -7.40 4.08 1.50
CA GLY A 231 -7.83 2.85 0.88
C GLY A 231 -6.97 1.67 1.24
N LEU A 232 -7.54 0.48 1.05
CA LEU A 232 -6.93 -0.79 1.30
C LEU A 232 -7.02 -1.68 0.08
N GLU A 233 -5.95 -2.40 -0.22
CA GLU A 233 -5.88 -3.31 -1.36
C GLU A 233 -5.15 -4.61 -1.00
N GLY A 234 -5.52 -5.70 -1.65
CA GLY A 234 -4.85 -7.00 -1.49
C GLY A 234 -5.24 -7.80 -0.26
N MET A 235 -6.30 -7.43 0.47
CA MET A 235 -6.75 -8.19 1.64
C MET A 235 -7.48 -9.48 1.23
N ARG A 236 -6.73 -10.58 1.14
CA ARG A 236 -7.30 -11.90 0.83
C ARG A 236 -7.94 -12.53 2.05
N LEU A 237 -9.22 -12.89 1.93
CA LEU A 237 -9.99 -13.59 2.96
C LEU A 237 -10.61 -14.87 2.38
N LEU A 238 -10.78 -15.88 3.21
CA LEU A 238 -11.44 -17.14 2.87
C LEU A 238 -12.13 -17.69 4.12
N LYS A 239 -13.38 -18.08 3.98
CA LYS A 239 -14.07 -18.96 4.93
C LYS A 239 -14.62 -20.18 4.21
N THR A 240 -14.56 -21.33 4.87
CA THR A 240 -14.86 -22.64 4.28
C THR A 240 -16.33 -23.03 4.37
N THR A 241 -17.12 -22.27 5.13
CA THR A 241 -18.55 -22.53 5.39
C THR A 241 -19.23 -21.21 5.77
N GLN A 242 -20.49 -21.26 6.24
CA GLN A 242 -21.29 -20.11 6.67
C GLN A 242 -21.45 -19.08 5.54
N SER A 243 -21.50 -19.57 4.29
CA SER A 243 -21.89 -18.77 3.14
C SER A 243 -22.86 -19.58 2.30
N SER A 244 -23.98 -18.97 1.95
CA SER A 244 -24.95 -19.57 1.04
C SER A 244 -25.15 -18.69 -0.20
N PHE A 245 -25.78 -19.26 -1.22
CA PHE A 245 -26.31 -18.54 -2.36
C PHE A 245 -27.43 -19.37 -2.98
N VAL A 246 -28.64 -18.96 -2.68
CA VAL A 246 -29.89 -19.69 -2.95
C VAL A 246 -30.96 -18.71 -3.40
N ASN A 247 -32.07 -19.22 -3.94
CA ASN A 247 -33.24 -18.40 -4.28
C ASN A 247 -32.96 -17.23 -5.25
N PHE A 248 -32.00 -17.40 -6.16
CA PHE A 248 -31.72 -16.42 -7.23
C PHE A 248 -32.53 -16.73 -8.50
N VAL A 249 -32.60 -15.77 -9.42
CA VAL A 249 -33.41 -15.84 -10.65
C VAL A 249 -33.17 -17.16 -11.40
N GLN A 250 -34.27 -17.80 -11.81
CA GLN A 250 -34.26 -18.99 -12.67
C GLN A 250 -34.66 -18.58 -14.08
N ASP A 251 -33.66 -18.36 -14.93
CA ASP A 251 -33.83 -18.08 -16.36
C ASP A 251 -33.25 -19.24 -17.21
N GLU A 252 -33.36 -19.12 -18.52
CA GLU A 252 -32.87 -20.11 -19.49
C GLU A 252 -31.34 -20.28 -19.53
N PHE A 253 -30.57 -19.39 -18.88
CA PHE A 253 -29.10 -19.43 -18.84
C PHE A 253 -28.55 -19.99 -17.53
N ARG A 254 -29.40 -20.23 -16.53
CA ARG A 254 -28.99 -20.73 -15.21
C ARG A 254 -28.64 -22.21 -15.26
N THR A 255 -27.37 -22.51 -15.00
CA THR A 255 -26.88 -23.87 -14.70
C THR A 255 -26.45 -24.06 -13.24
N LEU A 256 -26.35 -22.95 -12.48
CA LEU A 256 -25.88 -22.98 -11.10
C LEU A 256 -26.99 -23.51 -10.16
N PRO A 257 -26.74 -24.61 -9.42
CA PRO A 257 -27.65 -25.05 -8.37
C PRO A 257 -27.61 -24.09 -7.16
N ASP A 258 -28.66 -24.12 -6.36
CA ASP A 258 -28.66 -23.47 -5.05
C ASP A 258 -27.57 -24.12 -4.17
N GLN A 259 -26.83 -23.28 -3.43
CA GLN A 259 -25.78 -23.70 -2.52
C GLN A 259 -26.10 -23.21 -1.11
N GLU A 260 -26.61 -24.10 -0.26
CA GLU A 260 -26.90 -23.78 1.15
C GLU A 260 -25.62 -23.59 1.97
N ASP A 261 -24.51 -24.22 1.55
CA ASP A 261 -23.18 -23.95 2.07
C ASP A 261 -22.14 -23.98 0.94
N ARG A 262 -21.16 -23.07 1.00
CA ARG A 262 -20.06 -22.98 0.05
C ARG A 262 -18.87 -22.22 0.63
N ILE A 263 -17.70 -22.44 0.04
CA ILE A 263 -16.53 -21.60 0.27
C ILE A 263 -16.83 -20.18 -0.22
N PHE A 264 -16.50 -19.20 0.61
CA PHE A 264 -16.46 -17.79 0.23
C PHE A 264 -15.04 -17.29 0.36
N SER A 265 -14.41 -16.94 -0.78
CA SER A 265 -13.11 -16.30 -0.81
C SER A 265 -13.17 -14.98 -1.58
N THR A 266 -12.41 -13.99 -1.14
CA THR A 266 -12.34 -12.69 -1.78
C THR A 266 -10.98 -12.04 -1.62
N VAL A 267 -10.69 -11.02 -2.43
CA VAL A 267 -9.57 -10.10 -2.26
C VAL A 267 -10.17 -8.71 -2.15
N VAL A 268 -10.31 -8.21 -0.93
CA VAL A 268 -10.99 -6.95 -0.67
C VAL A 268 -10.15 -5.78 -1.17
N SER A 269 -10.81 -4.87 -1.89
CA SER A 269 -10.36 -3.50 -2.11
C SER A 269 -11.40 -2.55 -1.55
N ALA A 270 -10.98 -1.55 -0.78
CA ALA A 270 -11.87 -0.52 -0.27
C ALA A 270 -11.21 0.86 -0.29
N SER A 271 -12.00 1.91 -0.42
CA SER A 271 -11.54 3.29 -0.31
C SER A 271 -12.61 4.15 0.32
N TRP A 272 -12.23 5.01 1.27
CA TRP A 272 -13.15 5.87 1.99
C TRP A 272 -12.64 7.30 2.05
N ARG A 273 -13.58 8.24 2.06
CA ARG A 273 -13.32 9.68 2.06
C ARG A 273 -13.73 10.27 3.41
N TYR A 274 -12.87 11.11 3.97
CA TYR A 274 -13.18 11.83 5.21
C TYR A 274 -14.09 13.05 4.96
N THR A 275 -14.90 13.37 5.96
CA THR A 275 -15.74 14.59 6.01
C THR A 275 -14.92 15.80 6.43
N ASP A 276 -14.17 15.63 7.52
CA ASP A 276 -13.28 16.61 8.13
C ASP A 276 -12.01 15.84 8.51
N ILE A 277 -10.85 16.48 8.39
CA ILE A 277 -9.56 15.89 8.74
C ILE A 277 -8.95 16.55 9.99
N ALA A 278 -9.63 17.52 10.59
CA ALA A 278 -9.21 18.12 11.85
C ALA A 278 -9.15 17.06 12.95
N ASN A 279 -7.96 16.89 13.55
CA ASN A 279 -7.71 15.97 14.66
C ASN A 279 -7.99 14.48 14.35
N ILE A 280 -7.96 14.06 13.09
CA ILE A 280 -8.07 12.64 12.73
C ILE A 280 -6.82 11.85 13.13
N ASP A 281 -7.03 10.67 13.71
CA ASP A 281 -6.03 9.63 13.82
C ASP A 281 -6.21 8.60 12.68
N PHE A 282 -5.52 8.83 11.56
CA PHE A 282 -5.60 7.97 10.38
C PHE A 282 -5.21 6.52 10.68
N GLY A 283 -4.27 6.30 11.60
CA GLY A 283 -3.84 4.96 12.00
C GLY A 283 -4.94 4.20 12.73
N ARG A 284 -5.64 4.88 13.66
CA ARG A 284 -6.79 4.29 14.35
C ARG A 284 -7.94 3.99 13.39
N THR A 285 -8.27 4.92 12.49
CA THR A 285 -9.34 4.70 11.49
C THR A 285 -8.99 3.49 10.62
N TRP A 286 -7.76 3.41 10.11
CA TRP A 286 -7.26 2.27 9.32
C TRP A 286 -7.43 0.93 10.03
N ILE A 287 -6.95 0.84 11.27
CA ILE A 287 -7.07 -0.38 12.08
C ILE A 287 -8.53 -0.75 12.34
N THR A 288 -9.38 0.26 12.59
CA THR A 288 -10.82 0.06 12.80
C THR A 288 -11.49 -0.51 11.56
N VAL A 289 -11.22 0.03 10.37
CA VAL A 289 -11.76 -0.50 9.11
C VAL A 289 -11.31 -1.95 8.86
N LEU A 290 -10.02 -2.25 9.05
CA LEU A 290 -9.52 -3.63 8.94
C LEU A 290 -10.23 -4.59 9.89
N LYS A 291 -10.49 -4.15 11.13
CA LYS A 291 -11.23 -4.94 12.12
C LYS A 291 -12.67 -5.17 11.68
N VAL A 292 -13.39 -4.12 11.28
CA VAL A 292 -14.79 -4.22 10.83
C VAL A 292 -14.94 -5.17 9.64
N ILE A 293 -14.01 -5.13 8.69
CA ILE A 293 -13.99 -6.06 7.54
C ILE A 293 -13.83 -7.50 8.02
N LYS A 294 -12.87 -7.79 8.90
CA LYS A 294 -12.63 -9.15 9.42
C LYS A 294 -13.82 -9.67 10.22
N ASP A 295 -14.38 -8.82 11.07
CA ASP A 295 -15.50 -9.17 11.96
C ASP A 295 -16.76 -9.49 11.15
N ASN A 296 -17.11 -8.65 10.17
CA ASN A 296 -18.28 -8.90 9.31
C ASN A 296 -18.08 -10.07 8.33
N PHE A 297 -16.85 -10.34 7.91
CA PHE A 297 -16.58 -11.48 7.03
C PHE A 297 -16.60 -12.81 7.79
N SER A 298 -15.93 -12.85 8.95
CA SER A 298 -15.60 -14.08 9.66
C SER A 298 -16.57 -14.37 10.82
N GLY A 299 -17.08 -13.33 11.48
CA GLY A 299 -17.84 -13.47 12.72
C GLY A 299 -16.96 -13.87 13.92
N PRO A 300 -17.58 -14.25 15.04
CA PRO A 300 -16.87 -14.83 16.19
C PRO A 300 -16.10 -16.09 15.78
N ALA A 301 -14.90 -16.29 16.37
CA ALA A 301 -14.02 -17.39 15.95
C ALA A 301 -14.58 -18.80 16.23
N ASP A 302 -15.52 -18.92 17.17
CA ASP A 302 -16.14 -20.18 17.60
C ASP A 302 -17.38 -20.58 16.80
N SER A 303 -18.13 -19.61 16.29
CA SER A 303 -19.47 -19.80 15.70
C SER A 303 -19.60 -19.23 14.28
N GLY A 304 -18.71 -18.33 13.90
CA GLY A 304 -18.73 -17.64 12.63
C GLY A 304 -19.95 -16.75 12.42
N ILE A 305 -20.11 -16.25 11.19
CA ILE A 305 -21.30 -15.50 10.78
C ILE A 305 -21.77 -15.96 9.40
N SER A 306 -23.07 -16.20 9.26
CA SER A 306 -23.67 -16.59 7.98
C SER A 306 -23.70 -15.42 6.99
N SER A 307 -23.35 -15.69 5.73
CA SER A 307 -23.37 -14.74 4.63
C SER A 307 -24.30 -15.25 3.52
N PRO A 308 -25.52 -14.69 3.38
CA PRO A 308 -26.48 -15.12 2.34
C PRO A 308 -26.11 -14.62 0.93
N SER A 309 -25.27 -13.59 0.83
CA SER A 309 -24.71 -13.10 -0.42
C SER A 309 -23.47 -12.24 -0.18
N VAL A 310 -22.62 -12.11 -1.20
CA VAL A 310 -21.46 -11.21 -1.14
C VAL A 310 -21.91 -9.75 -1.01
N GLN A 311 -23.00 -9.39 -1.69
CA GLN A 311 -23.64 -8.07 -1.61
C GLN A 311 -24.04 -7.72 -0.17
N HIS A 312 -24.66 -8.66 0.54
CA HIS A 312 -25.09 -8.46 1.92
C HIS A 312 -23.91 -8.23 2.87
N THR A 313 -22.88 -9.08 2.76
CA THR A 313 -21.64 -8.92 3.53
C THR A 313 -20.95 -7.59 3.24
N LEU A 314 -20.83 -7.21 1.95
CA LEU A 314 -20.26 -5.92 1.54
C LEU A 314 -21.04 -4.75 2.12
N TYR A 315 -22.37 -4.78 2.04
CA TYR A 315 -23.23 -3.74 2.59
C TYR A 315 -23.04 -3.59 4.10
N ASN A 316 -23.03 -4.69 4.86
CA ASN A 316 -22.86 -4.64 6.32
C ASN A 316 -21.49 -4.08 6.71
N ILE A 317 -20.42 -4.46 6.00
CA ILE A 317 -19.08 -3.89 6.20
C ILE A 317 -19.10 -2.37 6.04
N ILE A 318 -19.60 -1.87 4.92
CA ILE A 318 -19.62 -0.43 4.64
C ILE A 318 -20.49 0.30 5.67
N LYS A 319 -21.68 -0.24 5.95
CA LYS A 319 -22.62 0.31 6.93
C LYS A 319 -21.97 0.42 8.30
N ASP A 320 -21.32 -0.63 8.79
CA ASP A 320 -20.72 -0.66 10.11
C ASP A 320 -19.50 0.27 10.22
N VAL A 321 -18.69 0.39 9.15
CA VAL A 321 -17.63 1.41 9.06
C VAL A 321 -18.22 2.81 9.23
N LEU A 322 -19.26 3.14 8.47
CA LEU A 322 -19.91 4.44 8.55
C LEU A 322 -20.63 4.67 9.90
N LEU A 323 -21.08 3.63 10.60
CA LEU A 323 -21.67 3.81 11.93
C LEU A 323 -20.59 4.03 13.01
N GLN A 324 -19.44 3.37 12.89
CA GLN A 324 -18.37 3.43 13.90
C GLN A 324 -17.40 4.61 13.72
N LEU A 325 -17.28 5.14 12.51
CA LEU A 325 -16.33 6.21 12.16
C LEU A 325 -17.09 7.44 11.62
N PRO A 326 -17.60 8.33 12.50
CA PRO A 326 -18.32 9.56 12.12
C PRO A 326 -17.58 10.43 11.11
N GLU A 327 -16.24 10.45 11.20
CA GLU A 327 -15.35 11.20 10.33
C GLU A 327 -15.30 10.69 8.88
N VAL A 328 -15.79 9.48 8.61
CA VAL A 328 -15.90 8.92 7.26
C VAL A 328 -17.24 9.34 6.63
N SER A 329 -17.16 10.00 5.48
CA SER A 329 -18.32 10.49 4.71
C SER A 329 -18.93 9.45 3.77
N GLN A 330 -18.07 8.64 3.16
CA GLN A 330 -18.44 7.61 2.19
C GLN A 330 -17.34 6.56 2.09
N MET A 331 -17.74 5.36 1.70
CA MET A 331 -16.82 4.26 1.44
C MET A 331 -17.30 3.47 0.22
N LYS A 332 -16.36 3.21 -0.68
CA LYS A 332 -16.47 2.31 -1.82
C LYS A 332 -15.75 1.02 -1.49
N MET A 333 -16.33 -0.11 -1.89
CA MET A 333 -15.72 -1.42 -1.71
C MET A 333 -15.97 -2.31 -2.92
N THR A 334 -15.01 -3.19 -3.20
CA THR A 334 -15.09 -4.24 -4.19
C THR A 334 -14.66 -5.56 -3.56
N MET A 335 -15.46 -6.61 -3.79
CA MET A 335 -15.24 -7.97 -3.30
C MET A 335 -15.41 -8.95 -4.47
N PRO A 336 -14.33 -9.29 -5.20
CA PRO A 336 -14.40 -10.36 -6.18
C PRO A 336 -14.65 -11.69 -5.46
N ASN A 337 -15.58 -12.50 -5.96
CA ASN A 337 -15.80 -13.85 -5.45
C ASN A 337 -14.80 -14.81 -6.10
N LYS A 338 -13.77 -15.21 -5.35
CA LYS A 338 -12.75 -16.16 -5.80
C LYS A 338 -13.27 -17.57 -5.63
N HIS A 339 -13.47 -18.26 -6.74
CA HIS A 339 -14.15 -19.55 -6.77
C HIS A 339 -13.24 -20.69 -6.34
N TYR A 340 -13.83 -21.57 -5.55
CA TYR A 340 -13.29 -22.86 -5.15
C TYR A 340 -14.38 -23.88 -5.48
N PHE A 341 -14.29 -24.49 -6.65
CA PHE A 341 -15.31 -25.44 -7.09
C PHE A 341 -15.01 -26.82 -6.55
N ASN A 342 -16.07 -27.54 -6.20
CA ASN A 342 -15.95 -28.94 -5.85
C ASN A 342 -15.50 -29.74 -7.08
N ILE A 343 -14.52 -30.63 -6.91
CA ILE A 343 -14.09 -31.52 -8.00
C ILE A 343 -15.04 -32.71 -8.03
N ASP A 344 -15.65 -32.95 -9.19
CA ASP A 344 -16.48 -34.13 -9.42
C ASP A 344 -15.62 -35.40 -9.44
N MET A 345 -15.86 -36.29 -8.46
CA MET A 345 -15.14 -37.55 -8.30
C MET A 345 -15.84 -38.74 -8.97
N SER A 346 -16.96 -38.53 -9.67
CA SER A 346 -17.75 -39.59 -10.31
C SER A 346 -16.92 -40.52 -11.20
N LYS A 347 -15.92 -39.97 -11.90
CA LYS A 347 -15.02 -40.74 -12.79
C LYS A 347 -13.97 -41.59 -12.06
N PHE A 348 -13.81 -41.40 -10.76
CA PHE A 348 -12.76 -42.02 -9.94
C PHE A 348 -13.33 -42.94 -8.86
N GLU A 349 -14.60 -43.33 -8.94
CA GLU A 349 -15.28 -44.15 -7.93
C GLU A 349 -14.48 -45.39 -7.51
N ASN A 350 -13.92 -46.13 -8.49
CA ASN A 350 -13.10 -47.33 -8.26
C ASN A 350 -11.78 -47.07 -7.51
N VAL A 351 -11.37 -45.80 -7.38
CA VAL A 351 -10.12 -45.39 -6.72
C VAL A 351 -10.40 -44.76 -5.36
N VAL A 352 -11.41 -43.87 -5.27
CA VAL A 352 -11.69 -43.10 -4.06
C VAL A 352 -12.68 -43.79 -3.12
N GLY A 353 -13.45 -44.76 -3.61
CA GLY A 353 -14.46 -45.51 -2.84
C GLY A 353 -15.71 -44.72 -2.43
N ASN A 354 -15.59 -43.40 -2.21
CA ASN A 354 -16.71 -42.49 -1.98
C ASN A 354 -16.58 -41.27 -2.91
N ILE A 355 -17.55 -41.09 -3.80
CA ILE A 355 -17.56 -39.98 -4.77
C ILE A 355 -18.06 -38.66 -4.17
N HIS A 356 -18.67 -38.68 -2.98
CA HIS A 356 -19.07 -37.46 -2.30
C HIS A 356 -17.83 -36.72 -1.81
N ASN A 357 -17.56 -35.56 -2.41
CA ASN A 357 -16.43 -34.72 -2.09
C ASN A 357 -16.92 -33.45 -1.40
N ASN A 358 -16.28 -33.05 -0.31
CA ASN A 358 -16.40 -31.71 0.28
C ASN A 358 -15.06 -31.27 0.89
N GLU A 359 -13.97 -31.86 0.42
CA GLU A 359 -12.63 -31.75 1.02
C GLU A 359 -11.62 -31.25 0.00
N VAL A 360 -11.80 -31.58 -1.27
CA VAL A 360 -10.90 -31.23 -2.37
C VAL A 360 -11.58 -30.25 -3.32
N PHE A 361 -11.05 -29.03 -3.39
CA PHE A 361 -11.60 -27.96 -4.20
C PHE A 361 -10.59 -27.48 -5.25
N LEU A 362 -11.09 -27.14 -6.44
CA LEU A 362 -10.33 -26.50 -7.50
C LEU A 362 -10.35 -24.97 -7.30
N PRO A 363 -9.23 -24.33 -6.92
CA PRO A 363 -9.13 -22.88 -6.95
C PRO A 363 -9.13 -22.40 -8.40
N VAL A 364 -9.94 -21.39 -8.71
CA VAL A 364 -10.04 -20.82 -10.05
C VAL A 364 -9.61 -19.35 -10.02
N ASP A 365 -8.58 -19.04 -10.83
CA ASP A 365 -8.07 -17.67 -10.95
C ASP A 365 -9.06 -16.74 -11.65
N LYS A 366 -9.64 -17.25 -12.76
CA LYS A 366 -10.58 -16.56 -13.66
C LYS A 366 -11.59 -17.57 -14.25
N PRO A 367 -12.83 -17.16 -14.55
CA PRO A 367 -13.45 -15.87 -14.21
C PRO A 367 -13.72 -15.76 -12.70
N SER A 368 -14.07 -14.56 -12.24
CA SER A 368 -14.55 -14.35 -10.86
C SER A 368 -15.72 -13.38 -10.86
N GLY A 369 -16.75 -13.66 -10.07
CA GLY A 369 -17.82 -12.69 -9.84
C GLY A 369 -17.27 -11.39 -9.27
N MET A 370 -17.76 -10.24 -9.74
CA MET A 370 -17.29 -8.92 -9.30
C MET A 370 -18.43 -8.17 -8.61
N ILE A 371 -18.33 -8.00 -7.30
CA ILE A 371 -19.34 -7.31 -6.50
C ILE A 371 -18.73 -6.00 -6.02
N SER A 372 -19.43 -4.89 -6.20
CA SER A 372 -18.99 -3.58 -5.72
C SER A 372 -20.17 -2.76 -5.20
N GLY A 373 -19.87 -1.81 -4.32
CA GLY A 373 -20.86 -0.90 -3.77
C GLY A 373 -20.20 0.34 -3.18
N THR A 374 -20.95 1.44 -3.16
CA THR A 374 -20.55 2.69 -2.47
C THR A 374 -21.72 3.15 -1.62
N LEU A 375 -21.46 3.42 -0.35
CA LEU A 375 -22.43 4.05 0.55
C LEU A 375 -21.82 5.36 1.08
N GLY A 376 -22.66 6.36 1.23
CA GLY A 376 -22.29 7.65 1.82
C GLY A 376 -23.39 8.18 2.72
N ARG A 377 -23.04 9.11 3.60
CA ARG A 377 -24.01 9.77 4.49
C ARG A 377 -24.89 10.72 3.68
N LYS A 378 -26.21 10.62 3.83
CA LYS A 378 -27.21 11.42 3.09
C LYS A 378 -26.98 12.93 3.19
N ASP A 379 -26.60 13.41 4.38
CA ASP A 379 -26.48 14.85 4.66
C ASP A 379 -25.19 15.47 4.10
N LEU A 380 -24.23 14.63 3.69
CA LEU A 380 -22.94 15.05 3.14
C LEU A 380 -22.82 14.81 1.62
N THR A 381 -23.70 14.01 1.04
CA THR A 381 -23.77 13.78 -0.41
C THR A 381 -24.67 14.79 -1.12
N ARG A 382 -25.69 15.34 -0.43
CA ARG A 382 -26.57 16.40 -0.99
C ARG A 382 -25.95 17.78 -1.08
N ALA A 383 -24.83 18.04 -0.39
CA ALA A 383 -24.14 19.33 -0.46
C ALA A 383 -23.32 19.54 -1.77
N LYS A 384 -23.40 18.62 -2.73
CA LYS A 384 -22.64 18.65 -4.00
C LYS A 384 -23.43 18.24 -5.25
N LEU A 385 -24.77 18.36 -5.25
CA LEU A 385 -25.57 18.26 -6.48
C LEU A 385 -26.31 19.56 -6.75
#